data_AF-A0A512UIQ6-F1
#
_entry.id   AF-A0A512UIQ6-F1
#
_cell.length_a   1.000
_cell.length_b   1.000
_cell.length_c   1.000
_cell.angle_alpha   90.00
_cell.angle_beta   90.00
_cell.angle_gamma   90.00
#
_symmetry.space_group_name_H-M   'P 1'
#
loop_
_entity.id
_entity.type
_entity.pdbx_description
1 polymer ?
#
loop_
_entity_poly.entity_id
_entity_poly.type
_entity_poly.pdbx_seq_one_letter_code
_entity_poly.pdbx_strand_id
1 'polypeptide(L)'
;MLDKILCEYQLEEESCLFWRRGPSKGLTTVELPGSNVDKSRITITFCTNANGTDKSPLHFIGKSRNPRDFGAREKSTYQWNWTSSKTACMTADLMDEWLIDFYIHIGDRSDPTFGQLLSTWGGSTQNKATRKHSH
;
A
#
# COMPACT_ATOMS: atom_id res chain seq x y z
N MET A 1 13.69 -22.82 -3.33
CA MET A 1 12.58 -22.33 -4.16
C MET A 1 12.12 -20.96 -3.67
N LEU A 2 11.94 -20.76 -2.36
CA LEU A 2 11.86 -19.43 -1.74
C LEU A 2 13.08 -18.53 -2.10
N ASP A 3 14.28 -19.11 -2.19
CA ASP A 3 15.49 -18.38 -2.61
C ASP A 3 15.48 -17.89 -4.07
N LYS A 4 14.60 -18.39 -4.94
CA LYS A 4 14.47 -17.89 -6.32
C LYS A 4 13.51 -16.70 -6.40
N ILE A 5 12.40 -16.75 -5.66
CA ILE A 5 11.42 -15.65 -5.59
C ILE A 5 12.05 -14.41 -4.95
N LEU A 6 12.84 -14.61 -3.88
CA LEU A 6 13.58 -13.52 -3.23
C LEU A 6 14.70 -12.92 -4.09
N CYS A 7 15.13 -13.61 -5.16
CA CYS A 7 16.21 -13.16 -6.04
C CYS A 7 15.70 -12.37 -7.26
N GLU A 8 14.45 -12.60 -7.69
CA GLU A 8 13.84 -11.90 -8.84
C GLU A 8 13.00 -10.67 -8.47
N TYR A 9 12.46 -10.61 -7.25
CA TYR A 9 11.75 -9.46 -6.74
C TYR A 9 12.65 -8.69 -5.80
N GLN A 10 13.16 -7.54 -6.27
CA GLN A 10 13.86 -6.63 -5.37
C GLN A 10 12.88 -6.12 -4.31
N LEU A 11 13.43 -5.96 -3.10
CA LEU A 11 12.78 -5.51 -1.88
C LEU A 11 11.65 -4.51 -2.12
N GLU A 12 10.57 -4.67 -1.36
CA GLU A 12 9.47 -3.71 -1.22
C GLU A 12 9.98 -2.26 -1.19
N GLU A 13 9.49 -1.43 -2.12
CA GLU A 13 9.77 0.00 -2.13
C GLU A 13 8.55 0.76 -1.59
N GLU A 14 8.75 1.49 -0.51
CA GLU A 14 7.75 2.42 0.03
C GLU A 14 8.13 3.86 -0.31
N SER A 15 7.21 4.59 -0.93
CA SER A 15 7.37 6.03 -1.17
C SER A 15 6.29 6.84 -0.46
N CYS A 16 6.67 7.98 0.11
CA CYS A 16 5.74 8.88 0.81
C CYS A 16 5.64 10.24 0.10
N LEU A 17 4.45 10.58 -0.39
CA LEU A 17 4.16 11.89 -0.96
C LEU A 17 3.69 12.86 0.12
N PHE A 18 4.48 13.89 0.43
CA PHE A 18 4.15 14.92 1.42
C PHE A 18 3.54 16.18 0.78
N TRP A 19 2.24 16.17 0.47
CA TRP A 19 1.61 17.26 -0.33
C TRP A 19 1.43 18.59 0.41
N ARG A 20 1.49 18.60 1.74
CA ARG A 20 1.37 19.84 2.54
C ARG A 20 2.70 20.38 3.04
N ARG A 21 3.81 19.69 2.72
CA ARG A 21 5.12 20.05 3.25
C ARG A 21 5.70 21.21 2.44
N GLY A 22 5.78 22.38 3.09
CA GLY A 22 6.51 23.53 2.56
C GLY A 22 8.04 23.34 2.63
N PRO A 23 8.81 24.25 2.00
CA PRO A 23 10.27 24.23 2.06
C PRO A 23 10.77 24.31 3.51
N SER A 24 11.79 23.52 3.84
CA SER A 24 12.34 23.43 5.21
C SER A 24 13.20 24.62 5.61
N LYS A 25 13.61 25.45 4.64
CA LYS A 25 14.45 26.64 4.86
C LYS A 25 13.87 27.82 4.09
N GLY A 26 13.59 28.90 4.80
CA GLY A 26 13.36 30.21 4.19
C GLY A 26 14.69 30.95 4.02
N LEU A 27 14.82 31.76 2.98
CA LEU A 27 15.96 32.65 2.77
C LEU A 27 15.81 33.88 3.68
N THR A 28 15.86 33.67 5.00
CA THR A 28 15.68 34.73 5.98
C THR A 28 17.01 35.04 6.67
N THR A 29 17.28 36.33 6.87
CA THR A 29 18.44 36.83 7.61
C THR A 29 18.19 36.93 9.11
N VAL A 30 16.97 36.62 9.57
CA VAL A 30 16.54 36.72 10.96
C VAL A 30 16.01 35.37 11.43
N GLU A 31 16.43 34.92 12.62
CA GLU A 31 15.95 33.68 13.21
C GLU A 31 14.43 33.76 13.46
N LEU A 32 13.67 32.92 12.75
CA LEU A 32 12.24 32.75 12.95
C LEU A 32 11.97 31.52 13.81
N PRO A 33 10.93 31.54 14.67
CA PRO A 33 10.47 30.35 15.38
C PRO A 33 10.20 29.21 14.40
N GLY A 34 10.70 28.01 14.70
CA GLY A 34 10.48 26.85 13.85
C GLY A 34 8.99 26.55 13.68
N SER A 35 8.50 26.54 12.43
CA SER A 35 7.13 26.11 12.14
C SER A 35 7.03 24.59 12.22
N ASN A 36 6.00 24.07 12.89
CA ASN A 36 5.70 22.64 12.86
C ASN A 36 5.50 22.17 11.41
N VAL A 37 6.35 21.23 10.96
CA VAL A 37 6.27 20.69 9.61
C VAL A 37 5.01 19.87 9.47
N ASP A 38 4.16 20.20 8.48
CA ASP A 38 3.02 19.36 8.13
C ASP A 38 3.52 18.04 7.53
N LYS A 39 3.21 16.93 8.23
CA LYS A 39 3.60 15.57 7.85
C LYS A 39 2.46 14.83 7.13
N SER A 40 1.45 15.54 6.65
CA SER A 40 0.38 14.96 5.83
C SER A 40 0.98 14.31 4.60
N ARG A 41 0.78 13.00 4.49
CA ARG A 41 1.37 12.15 3.46
C ARG A 41 0.44 11.04 3.00
N ILE A 42 0.71 10.55 1.79
CA ILE A 42 0.12 9.35 1.20
C ILE A 42 1.31 8.45 0.96
N THR A 43 1.26 7.25 1.52
CA THR A 43 2.26 6.22 1.25
C THR A 43 1.81 5.40 0.05
N ILE A 44 2.77 5.02 -0.78
CA ILE A 44 2.58 4.16 -1.94
C ILE A 44 3.50 2.96 -1.73
N THR A 45 2.93 1.77 -1.79
CA THR A 45 3.65 0.50 -1.76
C THR A 45 3.47 -0.19 -3.10
N PHE A 46 4.59 -0.64 -3.66
CA PHE A 46 4.60 -1.36 -4.93
C PHE A 46 5.84 -2.26 -4.98
N CYS A 47 5.77 -3.26 -5.84
CA CYS A 47 6.88 -4.15 -6.14
C CYS A 47 7.02 -4.28 -7.65
N THR A 48 8.25 -4.48 -8.11
CA THR A 48 8.55 -4.78 -9.50
C THR A 48 9.60 -5.87 -9.58
N ASN A 49 9.54 -6.70 -10.62
CA ASN A 49 10.59 -7.67 -10.86
C ASN A 49 11.90 -6.97 -11.28
N ALA A 50 13.02 -7.70 -11.23
CA ALA A 50 14.36 -7.13 -11.44
C ALA A 50 14.55 -6.40 -12.80
N ASN A 51 13.78 -6.76 -13.83
CA ASN A 51 13.86 -6.14 -15.15
C ASN A 51 12.75 -5.08 -15.39
N GLY A 52 11.87 -4.83 -14.41
CA GLY A 52 10.82 -3.82 -14.47
C GLY A 52 9.63 -4.14 -15.38
N THR A 53 9.55 -5.36 -15.94
CA THR A 53 8.47 -5.75 -16.86
C THR A 53 7.18 -6.12 -16.15
N ASP A 54 7.29 -6.63 -14.93
CA ASP A 54 6.15 -6.94 -14.08
C ASP A 54 6.12 -5.97 -12.90
N LYS A 55 4.95 -5.39 -12.67
CA LYS A 55 4.69 -4.38 -11.65
C LYS A 55 3.43 -4.78 -10.91
N SER A 56 3.53 -4.92 -9.60
CA SER A 56 2.36 -5.13 -8.77
C SER A 56 1.40 -3.93 -8.92
N PRO A 57 0.09 -4.13 -8.72
CA PRO A 57 -0.84 -3.03 -8.56
C PRO A 57 -0.34 -2.04 -7.50
N LEU A 58 -0.51 -0.74 -7.76
CA LEU A 58 -0.13 0.29 -6.79
C LEU A 58 -1.07 0.21 -5.60
N HIS A 59 -0.49 0.21 -4.40
CA HIS A 59 -1.24 0.25 -3.15
C HIS A 59 -1.03 1.59 -2.45
N PHE A 60 -2.10 2.37 -2.32
CA PHE A 60 -2.08 3.67 -1.66
C PHE A 60 -2.57 3.56 -0.22
N ILE A 61 -1.88 4.23 0.70
CA ILE A 61 -2.24 4.33 2.11
C ILE A 61 -2.41 5.80 2.47
N GLY A 62 -3.64 6.18 2.75
CA GLY A 62 -3.97 7.53 3.22
C GLY A 62 -4.40 7.56 4.68
N LYS A 63 -4.72 8.77 5.16
CA LYS A 63 -5.25 8.95 6.53
C LYS A 63 -6.73 8.63 6.63
N SER A 64 -7.50 8.89 5.56
CA SER A 64 -8.93 8.64 5.50
C SER A 64 -9.22 7.38 4.71
N ARG A 65 -10.17 6.57 5.20
CA ARG A 65 -10.69 5.41 4.46
C ARG A 65 -11.38 5.84 3.17
N ASN A 66 -12.06 6.99 3.15
CA ASN A 66 -12.66 7.55 1.95
C ASN A 66 -12.31 9.04 1.85
N PRO A 67 -11.26 9.41 1.10
CA PRO A 67 -10.96 10.81 0.80
C PRO A 67 -12.15 11.48 0.13
N ARG A 68 -12.47 12.72 0.53
CA ARG A 68 -13.58 13.47 -0.08
C ARG A 68 -13.34 13.70 -1.57
N ASP A 69 -12.08 13.83 -1.96
CA ASP A 69 -11.67 14.09 -3.36
C ASP A 69 -11.96 12.91 -4.30
N PHE A 70 -12.17 11.70 -3.78
CA PHE A 70 -12.59 10.55 -4.59
C PHE A 70 -14.10 10.55 -4.90
N GLY A 71 -14.85 11.44 -4.26
CA GLY A 71 -16.30 11.54 -4.43
C GLY A 71 -17.03 10.24 -4.05
N ALA A 72 -18.20 10.03 -4.64
CA ALA A 72 -18.97 8.79 -4.50
C ALA A 72 -18.50 7.67 -5.46
N ARG A 73 -17.34 7.84 -6.11
CA ARG A 73 -16.86 6.84 -7.07
C ARG A 73 -16.44 5.58 -6.33
N GLU A 74 -16.89 4.44 -6.82
CA GLU A 74 -16.52 3.17 -6.24
C GLU A 74 -15.02 2.92 -6.47
N LYS A 75 -14.31 2.58 -5.39
CA LYS A 75 -12.86 2.34 -5.44
C LYS A 75 -12.46 1.25 -6.43
N SER A 76 -13.34 0.28 -6.70
CA SER A 76 -13.09 -0.78 -7.70
C SER A 76 -13.06 -0.30 -9.14
N THR A 77 -13.38 0.97 -9.40
CA THR A 77 -13.19 1.55 -10.73
C THR A 77 -11.70 1.80 -11.02
N TYR A 78 -10.86 1.84 -9.99
CA TYR A 78 -9.44 2.13 -10.12
C TYR A 78 -8.62 0.84 -10.17
N GLN A 79 -7.54 0.84 -10.96
CA GLN A 79 -6.57 -0.26 -11.04
C GLN A 79 -5.58 -0.27 -9.86
N TRP A 80 -5.84 0.56 -8.84
CA TRP A 80 -5.01 0.71 -7.66
C TRP A 80 -5.82 0.45 -6.40
N ASN A 81 -5.15 -0.06 -5.38
CA ASN A 81 -5.73 -0.34 -4.08
C ASN A 81 -5.63 0.89 -3.18
N TRP A 82 -6.62 1.10 -2.29
CA TRP A 82 -6.59 2.15 -1.29
C TRP A 82 -7.01 1.65 0.08
N THR A 83 -6.08 1.72 1.02
CA THR A 83 -6.31 1.50 2.45
C THR A 83 -6.01 2.76 3.25
N SER A 84 -6.29 2.70 4.55
CA SER A 84 -6.05 3.84 5.43
C SER A 84 -5.51 3.43 6.78
N SER A 85 -4.54 4.20 7.28
CA SER A 85 -4.02 4.08 8.64
C SER A 85 -4.00 5.45 9.33
N LYS A 86 -3.94 5.47 10.67
CA LYS A 86 -3.96 6.71 11.45
C LYS A 86 -2.84 7.69 11.06
N THR A 87 -1.71 7.15 10.63
CA THR A 87 -0.47 7.89 10.30
C THR A 87 -0.20 7.97 8.79
N ALA A 88 -1.09 7.40 7.96
CA ALA A 88 -0.90 7.24 6.52
C ALA A 88 0.48 6.64 6.20
N CYS A 89 0.79 5.53 6.88
CA CYS A 89 1.97 4.69 6.69
C CYS A 89 1.55 3.22 6.66
N MET A 90 2.44 2.37 6.15
CA MET A 90 2.32 0.93 6.29
C MET A 90 2.30 0.50 7.76
N THR A 91 1.51 -0.54 8.03
CA THR A 91 1.43 -1.23 9.31
C THR A 91 1.49 -2.73 9.04
N ALA A 92 1.83 -3.54 10.03
CA ALA A 92 1.90 -5.00 9.87
C ALA A 92 0.61 -5.58 9.24
N ASP A 93 -0.56 -5.20 9.75
CA ASP A 93 -1.85 -5.66 9.20
C ASP A 93 -2.06 -5.28 7.73
N LEU A 94 -1.62 -4.07 7.32
CA LEU A 94 -1.74 -3.61 5.93
C LEU A 94 -0.72 -4.31 5.03
N MET A 95 0.45 -4.65 5.59
CA MET A 95 1.47 -5.41 4.90
C MET A 95 1.01 -6.84 4.65
N ASP A 96 0.35 -7.47 5.63
CA ASP A 96 -0.23 -8.80 5.47
C ASP A 96 -1.30 -8.81 4.37
N GLU A 97 -2.21 -7.81 4.37
CA GLU A 97 -3.19 -7.64 3.30
C GLU A 97 -2.52 -7.46 1.92
N TRP A 98 -1.52 -6.58 1.84
CA TRP A 98 -0.79 -6.33 0.59
C TRP A 98 -0.02 -7.56 0.11
N LEU A 99 0.61 -8.32 1.01
CA LEU A 99 1.33 -9.55 0.67
C LEU A 99 0.38 -10.59 0.08
N ILE A 100 -0.83 -10.73 0.62
CA ILE A 100 -1.85 -11.62 0.05
C ILE A 100 -2.17 -11.21 -1.39
N ASP A 101 -2.44 -9.92 -1.64
CA ASP A 101 -2.70 -9.40 -2.98
C ASP A 101 -1.50 -9.58 -3.93
N PHE A 102 -0.28 -9.38 -3.42
CA PHE A 102 0.95 -9.60 -4.17
C PHE A 102 1.15 -11.08 -4.54
N TYR A 103 0.92 -11.99 -3.59
CA TYR A 103 0.99 -13.43 -3.85
C TYR A 103 -0.09 -13.90 -4.82
N ILE A 104 -1.26 -13.27 -4.84
CA ILE A 104 -2.29 -13.50 -5.87
C ILE A 104 -1.80 -12.98 -7.23
N HIS A 105 -1.20 -11.78 -7.28
CA HIS A 105 -0.67 -11.17 -8.50
C HIS A 105 0.41 -12.03 -9.16
N ILE A 106 1.36 -12.55 -8.36
CA ILE A 106 2.41 -13.47 -8.87
C ILE A 106 1.90 -14.92 -9.02
N GLY A 107 0.80 -15.26 -8.33
CA GLY A 107 0.27 -16.62 -8.15
C GLY A 107 -0.59 -17.17 -9.28
N ASP A 108 -0.72 -16.46 -10.41
CA ASP A 108 -1.25 -17.04 -11.63
C ASP A 108 -0.32 -16.70 -12.81
N ARG A 109 0.52 -17.66 -13.23
CA ARG A 109 0.12 -18.64 -14.26
C ARG A 109 0.25 -20.15 -13.95
N SER A 110 0.62 -20.64 -12.75
CA SER A 110 0.57 -22.10 -12.48
C SER A 110 0.82 -22.63 -11.05
N ASP A 111 0.92 -21.85 -9.97
CA ASP A 111 1.40 -22.41 -8.68
C ASP A 111 0.28 -22.74 -7.64
N PRO A 112 0.02 -24.03 -7.35
CA PRO A 112 -0.99 -24.47 -6.37
C PRO A 112 -0.60 -24.24 -4.90
N THR A 113 0.59 -23.73 -4.60
CA THR A 113 1.12 -23.60 -3.23
C THR A 113 0.46 -22.46 -2.44
N PHE A 114 -0.12 -21.46 -3.11
CA PHE A 114 -0.78 -20.32 -2.46
C PHE A 114 -1.99 -20.71 -1.61
N GLY A 115 -2.81 -21.65 -2.11
CA GLY A 115 -3.97 -22.17 -1.36
C GLY A 115 -3.58 -22.90 -0.07
N GLN A 116 -2.38 -23.49 -0.03
CA GLN A 116 -1.85 -24.12 1.17
C GLN A 116 -1.32 -23.09 2.18
N LEU A 117 -0.72 -21.99 1.71
CA LEU A 117 -0.22 -20.91 2.56
C LEU A 117 -1.35 -20.22 3.33
N LEU A 118 -2.47 -19.87 2.67
CA LEU A 118 -3.61 -19.27 3.36
C LEU A 118 -4.23 -20.18 4.43
N SER A 119 -4.14 -21.51 4.26
CA SER A 119 -4.66 -22.47 5.23
C SER A 119 -3.79 -22.61 6.49
N THR A 120 -2.50 -22.28 6.42
CA THR A 120 -1.56 -22.36 7.54
C THR A 120 -1.48 -21.07 8.36
N TRP A 121 -1.81 -19.92 7.76
CA TRP A 121 -1.84 -18.60 8.42
C TRP A 121 -3.17 -18.29 9.13
N GLY A 122 -3.88 -19.32 9.59
CA GLY A 122 -5.09 -19.19 10.39
C GLY A 122 -4.80 -18.69 11.81
N GLY A 123 -4.70 -17.37 11.99
CA GLY A 123 -4.55 -16.73 13.30
C GLY A 123 -4.97 -15.26 13.31
N SER A 124 -6.27 -15.01 13.58
CA SER A 124 -6.92 -13.71 13.87
C SER A 124 -6.79 -12.62 12.78
N THR A 125 -7.81 -12.35 11.95
CA THR A 125 -9.03 -11.69 12.42
C THR A 125 -10.20 -12.00 11.48
N GLN A 126 -11.24 -12.62 12.01
CA GLN A 126 -12.58 -12.53 11.41
C GLN A 126 -13.05 -11.09 11.55
N ASN A 127 -13.05 -10.34 10.46
CA ASN A 127 -14.09 -9.34 10.21
C ASN A 127 -14.51 -9.40 8.75
N LYS A 128 -15.45 -10.32 8.50
CA LYS A 128 -16.33 -10.30 7.35
C LYS A 128 -17.05 -8.94 7.32
N ALA A 129 -16.80 -8.16 6.27
CA ALA A 129 -17.80 -7.26 5.74
C ALA A 129 -18.05 -7.68 4.29
N THR A 130 -19.11 -8.45 4.14
CA THR A 130 -19.68 -8.94 2.88
C THR A 130 -19.80 -7.83 1.83
N ARG A 131 -19.03 -7.93 0.75
CA ARG A 131 -19.37 -7.27 -0.52
C ARG A 131 -20.45 -8.11 -1.20
N LYS A 132 -21.70 -7.90 -0.80
CA LYS A 132 -22.85 -8.46 -1.51
C LYS A 132 -22.97 -7.72 -2.84
N HIS A 133 -22.70 -8.43 -3.93
CA HIS A 133 -23.30 -8.10 -5.22
C HIS A 133 -24.82 -8.22 -5.08
N SER A 134 -25.55 -7.16 -5.41
CA SER A 134 -26.97 -7.27 -5.77
C SER A 134 -27.19 -6.50 -7.06
N HIS A 135 -27.80 -7.21 -8.01
CA HIS A 135 -28.47 -6.69 -9.19
C HIS A 135 -29.51 -5.60 -8.86
#